data_AF-A0A495TRH9-F1
#
_entry.id   AF-A0A495TRH9-F1
#
_cell.length_a   1.000
_cell.length_b   1.000
_cell.length_c   1.000
_cell.angle_alpha   90.00
_cell.angle_beta   90.00
_cell.angle_gamma   90.00
#
_symmetry.space_group_name_H-M   'P 1'
#
loop_
_entity.id
_entity.type
_entity.pdbx_description
1 polymer ?
#
loop_
_entity_poly.entity_id
_entity_poly.type
_entity_poly.pdbx_seq_one_letter_code
_entity_poly.pdbx_strand_id
1 'polypeptide(L)' 'MTTLYVVKTGEKFLCTAEDGDIGLAPEIKEAMSFLSYEEAEKVAKEHADPGYEILAVNVTKR' A
#
# COMPACT_ATOMS: atom_id res chain seq x y z
N MET A 1 -6.11 -18.04 2.00
CA MET A 1 -5.01 -17.13 2.40
C MET A 1 -4.80 -16.19 1.25
N THR A 2 -4.88 -14.89 1.49
CA THR A 2 -4.69 -13.87 0.45
C THR A 2 -3.50 -13.03 0.86
N THR A 3 -2.47 -12.99 0.01
CA THR A 3 -1.34 -12.08 0.19
C THR A 3 -1.71 -10.73 -0.39
N LEU A 4 -1.63 -9.70 0.42
CA LEU A 4 -1.81 -8.30 0.04
C LEU A 4 -0.48 -7.58 0.13
N TYR A 5 -0.22 -6.64 -0.76
CA TYR A 5 0.98 -5.81 -0.75
C TYR A 5 0.57 -4.39 -0.39
N VAL A 6 1.18 -3.80 0.63
CA VAL A 6 0.93 -2.42 1.05
C VAL A 6 2.22 -1.62 0.94
N VAL A 7 2.11 -0.38 0.49
CA VAL A 7 3.26 0.51 0.30
C VAL A 7 3.41 1.41 1.52
N LYS A 8 4.57 1.33 2.16
CA LYS A 8 4.99 2.18 3.27
C LYS A 8 5.97 3.22 2.75
N THR A 9 5.73 4.49 3.03
CA THR A 9 6.60 5.61 2.66
C THR A 9 6.98 6.39 3.90
N GLY A 10 8.24 6.23 4.33
CA GLY A 10 8.72 6.75 5.61
C GLY A 10 7.95 6.18 6.80
N GLU A 11 7.15 7.02 7.47
CA GLU A 11 6.32 6.68 8.63
C GLU A 11 4.83 6.53 8.30
N LYS A 12 4.45 6.71 7.03
CA LYS A 12 3.06 6.63 6.56
C LYS A 12 2.93 5.53 5.50
N PHE A 13 1.70 5.25 5.10
CA PHE A 13 1.34 4.28 4.07
C PHE A 13 0.56 4.96 2.97
N LEU A 14 0.73 4.51 1.72
CA LEU A 14 -0.18 4.94 0.66
C LEU A 14 -1.58 4.43 0.97
N CYS A 15 -2.58 5.29 0.84
CA CYS A 15 -4.00 5.00 0.98
C CYS A 15 -4.71 5.40 -0.31
N THR A 16 -5.74 4.65 -0.70
CA THR A 16 -6.62 5.04 -1.81
C THR A 16 -7.94 5.51 -1.23
N ALA A 17 -8.32 6.74 -1.58
CA ALA A 17 -9.63 7.26 -1.23
C ALA A 17 -10.70 6.66 -2.16
N GLU A 18 -11.97 6.73 -1.75
CA GLU A 18 -13.11 6.23 -2.54
C GLU A 18 -13.26 6.94 -3.91
N ASP A 19 -12.65 8.12 -4.08
CA ASP A 19 -12.62 8.86 -5.35
C ASP A 19 -11.46 8.46 -6.28
N GLY A 20 -10.57 7.57 -5.83
CA GLY A 20 -9.37 7.16 -6.56
C GLY A 20 -8.14 8.04 -6.31
N ASP A 21 -8.27 9.07 -5.46
CA ASP A 21 -7.14 9.86 -4.99
C ASP A 21 -6.18 9.03 -4.12
N ILE A 22 -4.88 9.23 -4.36
CA ILE A 22 -3.83 8.57 -3.59
C ILE A 22 -3.36 9.51 -2.48
N GLY A 23 -3.68 9.13 -1.24
CA GLY A 23 -3.32 9.84 -0.03
C GLY A 23 -2.27 9.08 0.80
N LEU A 24 -1.90 9.68 1.94
CA LEU A 24 -0.99 9.08 2.90
C LEU A 24 -1.71 8.90 4.24
N ALA A 25 -1.79 7.67 4.72
CA ALA A 25 -2.38 7.32 6.01
C ALA A 25 -1.28 6.92 7.02
N PRO A 26 -1.39 7.30 8.30
CA PRO A 26 -0.48 6.82 9.33
C PRO A 26 -0.70 5.33 9.67
N GLU A 27 -1.89 4.77 9.39
CA GLU A 27 -2.25 3.39 9.72
C GLU A 27 -2.23 2.46 8.50
N ILE A 28 -1.65 1.27 8.69
CA ILE A 28 -1.64 0.21 7.66
C ILE A 28 -3.03 -0.34 7.33
N LYS A 29 -4.01 -0.19 8.23
CA LYS A 29 -5.40 -0.63 8.00
C LYS A 29 -6.10 0.19 6.92
N GLU A 30 -5.70 1.45 6.81
CA GLU A 30 -6.17 2.37 5.79
C GLU A 30 -5.25 2.36 4.56
N ALA A 31 -4.17 1.58 4.60
CA ALA A 31 -3.26 1.50 3.48
C ALA A 31 -3.90 0.79 2.28
N MET A 32 -3.55 1.29 1.09
CA MET A 32 -3.88 0.69 -0.18
C MET A 32 -3.19 -0.66 -0.29
N SER A 33 -4.01 -1.70 -0.30
CA SER A 33 -3.56 -3.08 -0.44
C SER A 33 -3.73 -3.54 -1.87
N PHE A 34 -2.64 -4.00 -2.48
CA PHE A 34 -2.61 -4.54 -3.83
C PHE A 34 -2.56 -6.06 -3.79
N LEU A 35 -3.18 -6.71 -4.78
CA LEU A 35 -3.07 -8.16 -4.95
C LEU A 35 -1.80 -8.56 -5.72
N SER A 36 -1.15 -7.59 -6.37
CA SER A 36 0.07 -7.77 -7.16
C SER A 36 1.17 -6.85 -6.66
N TYR A 37 2.38 -7.39 -6.52
CA TYR A 37 3.57 -6.62 -6.15
C TYR A 37 3.91 -5.56 -7.20
N GLU A 38 3.80 -5.90 -8.48
CA GLU A 38 4.15 -4.99 -9.59
C GLU A 38 3.27 -3.73 -9.61
N GLU A 39 1.97 -3.91 -9.35
CA GLU A 39 1.02 -2.80 -9.21
C GLU A 39 1.37 -1.93 -8.00
N ALA A 40 1.66 -2.56 -6.86
CA ALA A 40 2.09 -1.84 -5.65
C ALA A 40 3.36 -1.03 -5.92
N GLU A 41 4.33 -1.61 -6.62
CA GLU A 41 5.59 -0.95 -6.95
C GLU A 41 5.40 0.21 -7.91
N LYS A 42 4.54 0.05 -8.93
CA LYS A 42 4.27 1.11 -9.89
C LYS A 42 3.65 2.33 -9.21
N VAL A 43 2.63 2.10 -8.37
CA VAL A 43 1.98 3.16 -7.60
C VAL A 43 2.95 3.77 -6.58
N ALA A 44 3.77 2.96 -5.93
CA ALA A 44 4.80 3.45 -5.03
C ALA A 44 5.80 4.37 -5.74
N LYS A 45 6.26 4.01 -6.94
CA LYS A 45 7.19 4.85 -7.71
C LYS A 45 6.60 6.19 -8.12
N GLU A 46 5.29 6.23 -8.35
CA GLU A 46 4.59 7.42 -8.82
C GLU A 46 4.15 8.35 -7.67
N HIS A 47 3.77 7.77 -6.53
CA HIS A 47 3.13 8.52 -5.43
C HIS A 47 3.86 8.44 -4.08
N ALA A 48 4.75 7.47 -3.86
CA ALA A 48 5.52 7.36 -2.63
C ALA A 48 6.88 8.07 -2.74
N ASP A 49 7.42 8.45 -1.59
CA ASP A 49 8.74 9.06 -1.52
C ASP A 49 9.85 8.05 -1.87
N PRO A 50 10.98 8.53 -2.42
CA PRO A 50 12.15 7.69 -2.63
C PRO A 50 12.61 7.09 -1.29
N GLY A 51 12.64 5.75 -1.23
CA GLY A 51 12.84 5.00 0.01
C GLY A 51 11.60 4.29 0.55
N TYR A 52 10.52 4.21 -0.24
CA TYR A 52 9.36 3.40 0.10
C TYR A 52 9.70 1.91 0.25
N GLU A 53 8.91 1.21 1.07
CA GLU A 53 8.99 -0.22 1.32
C GLU A 53 7.65 -0.87 0.98
N ILE A 54 7.69 -1.99 0.25
CA ILE A 54 6.49 -2.77 -0.07
C ILE A 54 6.41 -3.94 0.89
N LEU A 55 5.37 -3.97 1.72
CA LEU A 55 5.15 -4.99 2.74
C LEU A 55 4.11 -6.00 2.27
N ALA A 56 4.43 -7.30 2.37
CA ALA A 56 3.50 -8.39 2.07
C ALA A 56 2.73 -8.81 3.34
N VAL A 57 1.44 -8.50 3.38
CA VAL A 57 0.51 -8.83 4.46
C VAL A 57 -0.28 -10.08 4.09
N ASN A 58 -0.12 -11.16 4.84
CA ASN A 58 -0.91 -12.38 4.68
C ASN A 58 -2.23 -12.27 5.45
N VAL A 59 -3.34 -12.11 4.73
CA VAL A 59 -4.67 -12.06 5.32
C VAL A 59 -5.28 -13.47 5.27
N THR A 60 -5.59 -14.00 6.45
CA THR A 60 -6.33 -15.26 6.59
C THR A 60 -7.76 -14.92 6.97
N LYS A 61 -8.67 -14.93 5.98
CA LYS A 61 -10.11 -14.81 6.23
C LYS A 61 -10.55 -16.11 6.94
N ARG A 62 -10.93 -16.00 8.22
CA ARG A 62 -11.53 -17.10 8.99
C ARG A 62 -12.99 -17.29 8.60
#